data_AF-A0A4P9XHX1-F1
#
_entry.id   AF-A0A4P9XHX1-F1
#
_cell.length_a   1.000
_cell.length_b   1.000
_cell.length_c   1.000
_cell.angle_alpha   90.00
_cell.angle_beta   90.00
_cell.angle_gamma   90.00
#
_symmetry.space_group_name_H-M   'P 1'
#
loop_
_entity.id
_entity.type
_entity.pdbx_description
1 polymer ?
#
loop_
_entity_poly.entity_id
_entity_poly.type
_entity_poly.pdbx_seq_one_letter_code
_entity_poly.pdbx_strand_id
1 'polypeptide(L)'
;SHKHILPIGNGGSAHTGGEFPAGHIVLALYPNTTCFYKASVIVPPSKVRDPRWKGQYVVRFEDDNGQDQAVPSEMVLEFPR
;
A
#
# COMPACT_ATOMS: atom_id res chain seq x y z
N SER A 1 2.20 9.11 28.43
CA SER A 1 1.37 9.36 27.24
C SER A 1 2.04 8.75 26.02
N HIS A 2 1.55 7.61 25.52
CA HIS A 2 2.19 6.86 24.43
C HIS A 2 1.94 7.55 23.08
N LYS A 3 3.01 7.68 22.31
CA LYS A 3 3.06 8.36 21.01
C LYS A 3 2.80 7.30 19.93
N HIS A 4 1.67 7.38 19.22
CA HIS A 4 1.40 6.56 18.03
C HIS A 4 2.18 7.16 16.85
N ILE A 5 3.45 6.81 16.70
CA ILE A 5 4.27 7.28 15.59
C ILE A 5 4.75 6.05 14.84
N LEU A 6 4.27 5.88 13.61
CA LEU A 6 4.87 4.96 12.66
C LEU A 6 6.06 5.67 12.02
N PRO A 7 7.30 5.16 12.18
CA PRO A 7 8.45 5.76 11.52
C PRO A 7 8.28 5.57 10.01
N ILE A 8 8.18 6.68 9.27
CA ILE A 8 8.34 6.65 7.82
C ILE A 8 9.84 6.48 7.58
N GLY A 9 10.25 5.22 7.40
CA GLY A 9 11.63 4.86 7.11
C GLY A 9 12.10 5.61 5.87
N ASN A 10 13.14 6.42 6.05
CA ASN A 10 13.85 7.11 4.99
C ASN A 10 14.47 6.05 4.05
N GLY A 11 13.78 5.72 2.96
CA GLY A 11 14.24 4.84 1.90
C GLY A 11 14.19 3.34 2.23
N GLY A 12 13.23 2.64 1.62
CA GLY A 12 13.28 1.19 1.42
C GLY A 12 12.50 0.37 2.43
N SER A 13 11.36 -0.16 1.97
CA SER A 13 10.81 -1.46 2.38
C SER A 13 10.73 -1.71 3.89
N ALA A 14 9.66 -1.24 4.54
CA ALA A 14 9.25 -1.74 5.86
C ALA A 14 8.62 -3.16 5.78
N HIS A 15 9.13 -3.98 4.87
CA HIS A 15 8.99 -5.43 4.87
C HIS A 15 10.40 -5.99 4.87
N THR A 16 10.88 -6.36 6.05
CA THR A 16 12.01 -7.28 6.20
C THR A 16 11.70 -8.67 5.61
N GLY A 17 10.50 -8.89 5.05
CA GLY A 17 10.09 -10.06 4.29
C GLY A 17 9.19 -9.71 3.09
N GLY A 18 9.79 -9.28 1.98
CA GLY A 18 9.16 -9.32 0.64
C GLY A 18 7.99 -8.37 0.37
N GLU A 19 7.47 -8.41 -0.85
CA GLU A 19 6.29 -7.65 -1.26
C GLU A 19 5.01 -8.29 -0.73
N PHE A 20 3.98 -7.49 -0.44
CA PHE A 20 2.67 -8.02 -0.10
C PHE A 20 2.07 -8.80 -1.28
N PRO A 21 1.63 -10.04 -1.09
CA PRO A 21 1.01 -10.81 -2.16
C PRO A 21 -0.38 -10.24 -2.51
N ALA A 22 -0.86 -10.57 -3.71
CA ALA A 22 -2.25 -10.30 -4.08
C ALA A 22 -3.22 -10.95 -3.08
N GLY A 23 -4.28 -10.22 -2.73
CA GLY A 23 -5.26 -10.58 -1.70
C GLY A 23 -4.89 -10.14 -0.29
N HIS A 24 -3.68 -9.64 -0.03
CA HIS A 24 -3.29 -9.18 1.30
C HIS A 24 -3.98 -7.86 1.68
N ILE A 25 -4.40 -7.73 2.93
CA ILE A 25 -5.00 -6.50 3.46
C ILE A 25 -3.90 -5.58 3.98
N VAL A 26 -3.93 -4.33 3.52
CA VAL A 26 -2.94 -3.31 3.83
C VAL A 26 -3.64 -2.00 4.20
N LEU A 27 -2.89 -1.09 4.79
CA LEU A 27 -3.26 0.32 4.88
C LEU A 27 -2.55 1.07 3.75
N ALA A 28 -3.32 1.67 2.84
CA ALA A 28 -2.77 2.44 1.72
C ALA A 28 -3.19 3.91 1.83
N LEU A 29 -2.29 4.83 1.48
CA LEU A 29 -2.63 6.25 1.40
C LEU A 29 -3.53 6.48 0.19
N TYR A 30 -4.72 7.05 0.40
CA TYR A 30 -5.61 7.35 -0.70
C TYR A 30 -5.10 8.59 -1.46
N PRO A 31 -5.13 8.60 -2.81
CA PRO A 31 -4.67 9.73 -3.60
C PRO A 31 -5.28 11.06 -3.13
N ASN A 32 -4.47 12.12 -3.07
CA ASN A 32 -4.90 13.45 -2.66
C ASN A 32 -5.40 13.57 -1.19
N THR A 33 -5.14 12.57 -0.35
CA THR A 33 -5.45 12.64 1.09
C THR A 33 -4.18 12.46 1.93
N THR A 34 -4.30 12.74 3.23
CA THR A 34 -3.26 12.47 4.23
C THR A 34 -3.60 11.26 5.11
N CYS A 35 -4.64 10.50 4.75
CA CYS A 35 -5.17 9.40 5.54
C CYS A 35 -4.91 8.06 4.86
N PHE A 36 -4.56 7.06 5.67
CA PHE A 36 -4.47 5.68 5.23
C PHE A 36 -5.81 4.99 5.39
N TYR A 37 -6.22 4.27 4.35
CA TYR A 37 -7.46 3.52 4.30
C TYR A 37 -7.16 2.05 4.10
N LYS A 38 -8.08 1.21 4.56
CA LYS A 38 -8.01 -0.23 4.34
C LYS A 38 -8.16 -0.53 2.86
N ALA A 39 -7.21 -1.29 2.33
CA ALA A 39 -7.18 -1.70 0.95
C ALA A 39 -6.70 -3.15 0.82
N SER A 40 -7.11 -3.82 -0.25
CA SER A 40 -6.60 -5.12 -0.63
C SER A 40 -5.60 -4.99 -1.77
N VAL A 41 -4.45 -5.65 -1.68
CA VAL A 41 -3.48 -5.71 -2.76
C VAL A 41 -4.07 -6.54 -3.91
N ILE A 42 -4.14 -5.96 -5.10
CA ILE A 42 -4.56 -6.64 -6.33
C ILE A 42 -3.35 -7.14 -7.10
N VAL A 43 -2.32 -6.31 -7.24
CA VAL A 43 -1.07 -6.67 -7.92
C VAL A 43 0.13 -6.12 -7.14
N PRO A 44 1.11 -6.97 -6.76
CA PRO A 44 2.38 -6.49 -6.20
C PRO A 44 3.24 -5.80 -7.26
N PRO A 45 4.14 -4.88 -6.87
CA PRO A 45 4.91 -4.04 -7.78
C PRO A 45 5.74 -4.84 -8.80
N SER A 46 6.30 -5.98 -8.41
CA SER A 46 7.06 -6.86 -9.31
C SER A 46 6.22 -7.57 -10.38
N LYS A 47 4.90 -7.66 -10.20
CA LYS A 47 3.98 -8.31 -11.15
C LYS A 47 3.19 -7.32 -11.99
N VAL A 48 3.35 -6.02 -11.79
CA VAL A 48 2.68 -5.00 -12.60
C VAL A 48 3.26 -5.00 -14.01
N ARG A 49 2.40 -5.24 -15.00
CA ARG A 49 2.76 -5.24 -16.43
C ARG A 49 2.59 -3.89 -17.10
N ASP A 50 1.71 -3.04 -16.55
CA ASP A 50 1.51 -1.70 -17.08
C ASP A 50 2.74 -0.82 -16.74
N PRO A 51 3.46 -0.28 -17.74
CA PRO A 51 4.63 0.55 -17.50
C PRO A 51 4.31 1.83 -16.70
N ARG A 52 3.06 2.29 -16.69
CA ARG A 52 2.63 3.47 -15.93
C ARG A 52 2.63 3.26 -14.42
N TRP A 53 2.44 2.02 -13.98
CA TRP A 53 2.32 1.65 -12.55
C TRP A 53 3.44 0.71 -12.10
N LYS A 54 4.45 0.53 -12.95
CA LYS A 54 5.57 -0.36 -12.69
C LYS A 54 6.30 0.07 -11.41
N GLY A 55 6.47 -0.86 -10.48
CA GLY A 55 7.08 -0.57 -9.18
C GLY A 55 6.11 0.02 -8.14
N GLN A 56 4.81 0.05 -8.41
CA GLN A 56 3.77 0.44 -7.46
C GLN A 56 2.86 -0.75 -7.12
N TYR A 57 2.25 -0.74 -5.94
CA TYR A 57 1.16 -1.67 -5.63
C TYR A 57 -0.11 -1.22 -6.33
N VAL A 58 -0.78 -2.14 -7.00
CA VAL A 58 -2.17 -1.95 -7.40
C VAL A 58 -3.02 -2.43 -6.25
N VAL A 59 -3.76 -1.53 -5.62
CA VAL A 59 -4.63 -1.82 -4.47
C VAL A 59 -6.06 -1.43 -4.80
N ARG A 60 -7.00 -2.04 -4.07
CA ARG A 60 -8.42 -1.70 -4.13
C ARG A 60 -8.89 -1.30 -2.76
N PHE A 61 -9.35 -0.05 -2.64
CA PHE A 61 -9.89 0.48 -1.41
C PHE A 61 -11.29 -0.08 -1.16
N GLU A 62 -11.64 -0.36 0.10
CA GLU A 62 -12.99 -0.87 0.43
C GLU A 62 -14.10 0.16 0.16
N ASP A 63 -13.77 1.46 0.20
CA ASP A 63 -14.74 2.57 0.09
C ASP A 63 -14.99 3.03 -1.37
N ASP A 64 -14.08 2.74 -2.30
CA ASP A 64 -14.09 3.32 -3.67
C ASP A 64 -14.80 2.43 -4.71
N ASN A 65 -15.87 1.74 -4.28
CA ASN A 65 -16.74 0.93 -5.13
C ASN A 65 -16.00 -0.07 -6.06
N GLY A 66 -14.81 -0.53 -5.64
CA GLY A 66 -13.98 -1.48 -6.36
C GLY A 66 -13.06 -0.90 -7.44
N GLN A 67 -12.69 0.38 -7.37
CA GLN A 67 -11.64 0.94 -8.25
C GLN A 67 -10.23 0.49 -7.85
N ASP A 68 -9.40 0.23 -8.86
CA ASP A 68 -7.97 -0.09 -8.68
C ASP A 68 -7.14 1.19 -8.71
N GLN A 69 -6.27 1.34 -7.72
CA GLN A 69 -5.38 2.48 -7.57
C GLN A 69 -3.94 2.03 -7.46
N ALA A 70 -3.05 2.73 -8.18
CA ALA A 70 -1.62 2.51 -8.08
C ALA A 70 -1.03 3.37 -6.95
N VAL A 71 -0.49 2.71 -5.93
CA VAL A 71 0.05 3.35 -4.73
C VAL A 71 1.52 2.95 -4.58
N PRO A 72 2.44 3.90 -4.41
CA PRO A 72 3.85 3.59 -4.23
C PRO A 72 4.07 2.80 -2.93
N SER A 73 5.07 1.91 -2.92
CA SER A 73 5.35 1.02 -1.79
C SER A 73 5.57 1.75 -0.46
N GLU A 74 6.11 2.97 -0.47
CA GLU A 74 6.27 3.80 0.73
C GLU A 74 4.95 4.30 1.33
N MET A 75 3.87 4.27 0.55
CA MET A 75 2.52 4.65 0.97
C MET A 75 1.62 3.44 1.24
N VAL A 76 2.21 2.25 1.31
CA VAL A 76 1.52 1.01 1.69
C VAL A 76 2.14 0.48 2.98
N LEU A 77 1.31 0.28 3.99
CA LEU A 77 1.69 -0.14 5.32
C LEU A 77 0.99 -1.46 5.66
N GLU A 78 1.62 -2.23 6.56
CA GLU A 78 1.00 -3.43 7.13
C GLU A 78 -0.28 -3.05 7.89
N PHE A 79 -1.34 -3.83 7.70
CA PHE A 79 -2.57 -3.64 8.45
C PHE A 79 -2.35 -4.13 9.90
N PRO A 80 -2.67 -3.30 10.92
CA PRO A 80 -2.46 -3.68 12.32
C PRO A 80 -3.30 -4.91 12.68
N ARG A 81 -2.69 -5.85 13.42
CA ARG A 81 -3.36 -7.05 13.96
C ARG A 81 -4.20 -6.74 15.19
#